data_AF-A0A523NRU6-F1
#
_entry.id   AF-A0A523NRU6-F1
#
_cell.length_a   1.000
_cell.length_b   1.000
_cell.length_c   1.000
_cell.angle_alpha   90.00
_cell.angle_beta   90.00
_cell.angle_gamma   90.00
#
_symmetry.space_group_name_H-M   'P 1'
#
loop_
_entity.id
_entity.type
_entity.pdbx_description
1 polymer ?
#
loop_
_entity_poly.entity_id
_entity_poly.type
_entity_poly.pdbx_seq_one_letter_code
_entity_poly.pdbx_strand_id
1 'polypeptide(L)'
;MKWRRLTCVLALALVWSGVSATTAPAQERVSIQFLSVAPDAETQKADQKLLDYLRGKIPLTFEGQNVRYEVAVDTLQNWDAKKQGPLLARVTPYVFVVAEMLGANMEVVGTYLSKKARSVTSNHYFVVHKDFGYEKEEAPEEYVPHVNNPKTQTQDFVQLLKQRELPPRFVYPSKFSTSGHFLPSLFFGKQGIFSVPSPSKTNSKFITIHALAPQNSMTVADLIPLVKKQKIEFAAVRESIKNRFEVDEDLKFIPLPYSTPNDLLVVVKPFDPAIKGQIVETLRKMEVTAIDLGDILKWVDFNASPKARKSLANLRRLAKTIPHPVAVNIRKSQKDNTGIDEQHLEAARQAVRSAGPEMVLFNEDDHSAFDVLWTLETRHDHSLLLTSSILDSGLTQEFSVVYRQGDMQHLAAQIRRVMEQKMHRIRYVWLMDNNTPRVLRDVDFQIPVGQQLKVQKITWLNFNTNEYNVDTPFMVKVTQSDFHSFQLEGKGLPKREDGKYGFEPLGNVAYRVFLERAPQAGDAYKLTTKVLIGLFGLAALFALVEVVIRPKTPDLLKEKS
;
A
#
# COMPACT_ATOMS: atom_id res chain seq x y z
N MET A 1 6.52 13.26 -98.75
CA MET A 1 7.74 13.74 -98.07
C MET A 1 7.47 15.14 -97.54
N LYS A 2 7.71 15.37 -96.23
CA LYS A 2 7.67 16.64 -95.49
C LYS A 2 6.30 17.21 -95.05
N TRP A 3 6.30 17.57 -93.76
CA TRP A 3 5.40 18.46 -92.98
C TRP A 3 4.15 17.82 -92.35
N ARG A 4 4.26 17.36 -91.09
CA ARG A 4 4.10 18.11 -89.82
C ARG A 4 2.62 18.12 -89.42
N ARG A 5 2.15 17.17 -88.59
CA ARG A 5 2.31 17.11 -87.12
C ARG A 5 2.00 18.46 -86.47
N LEU A 6 0.73 18.88 -86.44
CA LEU A 6 0.28 19.94 -85.52
C LEU A 6 -1.25 19.98 -85.31
N THR A 7 -1.93 18.87 -85.00
CA THR A 7 -3.37 18.94 -84.66
C THR A 7 -3.90 17.86 -83.72
N CYS A 8 -3.06 17.00 -83.15
CA CYS A 8 -3.51 15.93 -82.22
C CYS A 8 -2.87 15.98 -80.82
N VAL A 9 -2.29 17.11 -80.40
CA VAL A 9 -1.67 17.23 -79.06
C VAL A 9 -2.54 18.01 -78.06
N LEU A 10 -3.62 18.66 -78.49
CA LEU A 10 -4.49 19.46 -77.60
C LEU A 10 -5.75 18.75 -77.09
N ALA A 11 -6.06 17.53 -77.56
CA ALA A 11 -7.21 16.75 -77.09
C ALA A 11 -6.85 15.62 -76.11
N LEU A 12 -5.56 15.32 -75.92
CA LEU A 12 -5.07 14.32 -74.96
C LEU A 12 -4.44 14.92 -73.70
N ALA A 13 -4.34 16.25 -73.61
CA ALA A 13 -3.87 16.96 -72.42
C ALA A 13 -5.01 17.44 -71.48
N LEU A 14 -6.28 17.21 -71.83
CA LEU A 14 -7.44 17.60 -71.03
C LEU A 14 -8.20 16.42 -70.38
N VAL A 15 -7.68 15.19 -70.52
CA VAL A 15 -8.21 13.98 -69.84
C VAL A 15 -7.20 13.42 -68.83
N TRP A 16 -6.03 14.04 -68.68
CA TRP A 16 -5.02 13.72 -67.66
C TRP A 16 -4.92 14.76 -66.53
N SER A 17 -5.93 15.61 -66.41
CA SER A 17 -6.22 16.42 -65.21
C SER A 17 -7.50 15.95 -64.51
N GLY A 18 -7.86 14.68 -64.70
CA GLY A 18 -8.83 13.97 -63.88
C GLY A 18 -8.21 13.65 -62.53
N VAL A 19 -8.21 14.65 -61.64
CA VAL A 19 -8.32 14.53 -60.19
C VAL A 19 -7.82 13.17 -59.65
N SER A 20 -6.50 13.02 -59.55
CA SER A 20 -5.97 12.29 -58.39
C SER A 20 -6.36 13.12 -57.18
N ALA A 21 -7.60 12.93 -56.70
CA ALA A 21 -7.90 13.15 -55.32
C ALA A 21 -6.92 12.25 -54.59
N THR A 22 -5.80 12.83 -54.19
CA THR A 22 -5.02 12.32 -53.08
C THR A 22 -6.01 12.27 -51.93
N THR A 23 -6.71 11.14 -51.80
CA THR A 23 -7.26 10.72 -50.53
C THR A 23 -6.06 10.78 -49.62
N ALA A 24 -6.00 11.84 -48.80
CA ALA A 24 -5.06 11.92 -47.70
C ALA A 24 -5.10 10.54 -47.04
N PRO A 25 -3.94 9.88 -46.82
CA PRO A 25 -3.93 8.56 -46.22
C PRO A 25 -4.83 8.64 -45.01
N ALA A 26 -5.90 7.84 -44.98
CA ALA A 26 -6.85 7.84 -43.88
C ALA A 26 -6.00 7.60 -42.63
N GLN A 27 -5.81 8.66 -41.83
CA GLN A 27 -4.88 8.64 -40.73
C GLN A 27 -5.31 7.50 -39.81
N GLU A 28 -4.51 6.44 -39.77
CA GLU A 28 -4.87 5.19 -39.10
C GLU A 28 -5.19 5.55 -37.65
N ARG A 29 -6.46 5.40 -37.28
CA ARG A 29 -6.92 5.81 -35.95
C ARG A 29 -6.45 4.77 -34.97
N VAL A 30 -5.73 5.19 -33.94
CA VAL A 30 -5.28 4.27 -32.90
C VAL A 30 -6.45 3.98 -31.96
N SER A 31 -6.77 2.70 -31.78
CA SER A 31 -7.79 2.27 -30.81
C SER A 31 -7.19 2.24 -29.40
N ILE A 32 -7.86 2.93 -28.47
CA ILE A 32 -7.51 3.00 -27.06
C ILE A 32 -8.68 2.49 -26.24
N GLN A 33 -8.40 1.58 -25.31
CA GLN A 33 -9.37 1.19 -24.30
C GLN A 33 -9.54 2.33 -23.30
N PHE A 34 -10.79 2.69 -22.98
CA PHE A 34 -11.10 3.72 -21.98
C PHE A 34 -11.86 3.13 -20.79
N LEU A 35 -11.29 3.28 -19.60
CA LEU A 35 -11.88 2.77 -18.37
C LEU A 35 -12.33 3.93 -17.46
N SER A 36 -13.63 4.02 -17.20
CA SER A 36 -14.22 4.98 -16.26
C SER A 36 -14.60 4.31 -14.95
N VAL A 37 -14.04 4.81 -13.84
CA VAL A 37 -14.22 4.16 -12.52
C VAL A 37 -15.35 4.80 -11.73
N ALA A 38 -16.38 4.00 -11.45
CA ALA A 38 -17.57 4.33 -10.68
C ALA A 38 -18.16 5.72 -11.03
N PRO A 39 -18.42 6.02 -12.31
CA PRO A 39 -19.02 7.30 -12.68
C PRO A 39 -20.47 7.38 -12.20
N ASP A 40 -20.86 8.53 -11.66
CA ASP A 40 -22.27 8.92 -11.62
C ASP A 40 -22.73 9.38 -13.01
N ALA A 41 -24.03 9.64 -13.17
CA ALA A 41 -24.61 9.99 -14.47
C ALA A 41 -24.02 11.28 -15.07
N GLU A 42 -23.63 12.27 -14.26
CA GLU A 42 -22.99 13.49 -14.76
C GLU A 42 -21.54 13.24 -15.16
N THR A 43 -20.81 12.46 -14.36
CA THR A 43 -19.42 12.09 -14.61
C THR A 43 -19.31 11.25 -15.87
N GLN A 44 -20.23 10.31 -16.10
CA GLN A 44 -20.26 9.52 -17.33
C GLN A 44 -20.43 10.40 -18.58
N LYS A 45 -21.29 11.41 -18.53
CA LYS A 45 -21.46 12.37 -19.62
C LYS A 45 -20.21 13.26 -19.79
N ALA A 46 -19.56 13.63 -18.69
CA ALA A 46 -18.33 14.42 -18.74
C ALA A 46 -17.16 13.63 -19.34
N ASP A 47 -17.08 12.33 -19.02
CA ASP A 47 -16.13 11.40 -19.63
C ASP A 47 -16.39 11.29 -21.13
N GLN A 48 -17.64 11.14 -21.57
CA GLN A 48 -17.96 11.11 -23.00
C GLN A 48 -17.52 12.40 -23.71
N LYS A 49 -17.76 13.58 -23.12
CA LYS A 49 -17.27 14.85 -23.67
C LYS A 49 -15.74 14.90 -23.76
N LEU A 50 -15.01 14.36 -22.78
CA LEU A 50 -13.55 14.25 -22.85
C LEU A 50 -13.14 13.38 -24.05
N LEU A 51 -13.76 12.21 -24.23
CA LEU A 51 -13.42 11.31 -25.33
C LEU A 51 -13.74 11.93 -26.70
N ASP A 52 -14.88 12.60 -26.83
CA ASP A 52 -15.27 13.30 -28.05
C ASP A 52 -14.31 14.46 -28.37
N TYR A 53 -13.91 15.22 -27.33
CA TYR A 53 -12.92 16.29 -27.46
C TYR A 53 -11.56 15.74 -27.95
N LEU A 54 -11.07 14.65 -27.35
CA LEU A 54 -9.81 14.01 -27.76
C LEU A 54 -9.91 13.46 -29.19
N ARG A 55 -11.01 12.79 -29.55
CA ARG A 55 -11.25 12.25 -30.90
C ARG A 55 -11.28 13.34 -31.98
N GLY A 56 -11.78 14.53 -31.63
CA GLY A 56 -11.82 15.67 -32.54
C GLY A 56 -10.46 16.35 -32.77
N LYS A 57 -9.44 16.04 -31.96
CA LYS A 57 -8.12 16.68 -32.00
C LYS A 57 -6.97 15.73 -32.32
N ILE A 58 -7.17 14.44 -32.07
CA ILE A 58 -6.17 13.38 -32.20
C ILE A 58 -6.83 12.22 -32.96
N PRO A 59 -6.15 11.53 -33.90
CA PRO A 59 -6.70 10.38 -34.63
C PRO A 59 -6.85 9.15 -33.72
N LEU A 60 -7.76 9.22 -32.75
CA LEU A 60 -8.01 8.17 -31.76
C LEU A 60 -9.41 7.59 -31.92
N THR A 61 -9.55 6.33 -31.57
CA THR A 61 -10.85 5.71 -31.27
C THR A 61 -10.84 5.19 -29.84
N PHE A 62 -12.01 5.14 -29.22
CA PHE A 62 -12.14 4.74 -27.83
C PHE A 62 -13.19 3.64 -27.70
N GLU A 63 -12.84 2.58 -27.00
CA GLU A 63 -13.76 1.56 -26.52
C GLU A 63 -13.94 1.75 -25.01
N GLY A 64 -15.11 2.24 -24.61
CA GLY A 64 -15.38 2.66 -23.24
C GLY A 64 -16.02 1.58 -22.39
N GLN A 65 -15.53 1.41 -21.16
CA GLN A 65 -16.15 0.57 -20.14
C GLN A 65 -16.25 1.30 -18.80
N ASN A 66 -17.39 1.11 -18.12
CA ASN A 66 -17.61 1.60 -16.76
C ASN A 66 -17.42 0.43 -15.79
N VAL A 67 -16.58 0.62 -14.77
CA VAL A 67 -16.28 -0.43 -13.80
C VAL A 67 -16.41 0.08 -12.37
N ARG A 68 -16.67 -0.83 -11.44
CA ARG A 68 -16.61 -0.55 -9.99
C ARG A 68 -15.16 -0.45 -9.53
N TYR A 69 -14.94 0.13 -8.35
CA TYR A 69 -13.62 0.33 -7.78
C TYR A 69 -12.75 -0.93 -7.72
N GLU A 70 -13.29 -2.04 -7.22
CA GLU A 70 -12.57 -3.33 -7.09
C GLU A 70 -12.08 -3.83 -8.45
N VAL A 71 -13.01 -3.88 -9.41
CA VAL A 71 -12.74 -4.31 -10.78
C VAL A 71 -11.72 -3.39 -11.44
N ALA A 72 -11.77 -2.08 -11.17
CA ALA A 72 -10.80 -1.13 -11.69
C ALA A 72 -9.39 -1.42 -11.17
N VAL A 73 -9.24 -1.67 -9.87
CA VAL A 73 -7.94 -2.01 -9.27
C VAL A 73 -7.38 -3.27 -9.90
N ASP A 74 -8.17 -4.33 -9.98
CA ASP A 74 -7.75 -5.62 -10.55
C ASP A 74 -7.42 -5.47 -12.05
N THR A 75 -8.21 -4.69 -12.79
CA THR A 75 -7.98 -4.42 -14.21
C THR A 75 -6.67 -3.66 -14.42
N LEU A 76 -6.42 -2.60 -13.65
CA LEU A 76 -5.21 -1.78 -13.79
C LEU A 76 -3.95 -2.52 -13.37
N GLN A 77 -4.03 -3.38 -12.35
CA GLN A 77 -2.93 -4.21 -11.90
C GLN A 77 -2.52 -5.25 -12.97
N ASN A 78 -3.50 -5.87 -13.62
CA ASN A 78 -3.29 -7.03 -14.50
C ASN A 78 -3.37 -6.71 -16.00
N TRP A 79 -3.50 -5.44 -16.38
CA TRP A 79 -3.64 -5.04 -17.78
C TRP A 79 -2.40 -5.38 -18.61
N ASP A 80 -2.58 -6.16 -19.67
CA ASP A 80 -1.51 -6.47 -20.62
C ASP A 80 -1.69 -5.64 -21.90
N ALA A 81 -1.02 -4.49 -21.95
CA ALA A 81 -1.12 -3.57 -23.09
C ALA A 81 -0.69 -4.20 -24.42
N LYS A 82 0.13 -5.26 -24.41
CA LYS A 82 0.54 -5.97 -25.63
C LYS A 82 -0.58 -6.84 -26.20
N LYS A 83 -1.45 -7.37 -25.34
CA LYS A 83 -2.57 -8.24 -25.73
C LYS A 83 -3.88 -7.48 -25.90
N GLN A 84 -4.11 -6.48 -25.06
CA GLN A 84 -5.40 -5.79 -24.94
C GLN A 84 -5.37 -4.37 -25.52
N GLY A 85 -4.19 -3.91 -25.96
CA GLY A 85 -3.99 -2.56 -26.48
C GLY A 85 -3.75 -1.50 -25.40
N PRO A 86 -3.51 -0.24 -25.81
CA PRO A 86 -3.25 0.86 -24.90
C PRO A 86 -4.50 1.19 -24.06
N LEU A 87 -4.30 1.49 -22.78
CA LEU A 87 -5.37 1.82 -21.83
C LEU A 87 -5.20 3.23 -21.30
N LEU A 88 -6.28 4.01 -21.42
CA LEU A 88 -6.49 5.30 -20.76
C LEU A 88 -7.61 5.14 -19.74
N ALA A 89 -7.44 5.63 -18.52
CA ALA A 89 -8.46 5.47 -17.47
C ALA A 89 -8.70 6.75 -16.69
N ARG A 90 -9.97 7.06 -16.40
CA ARG A 90 -10.33 8.00 -15.34
C ARG A 90 -10.48 7.22 -14.04
N VAL A 91 -9.58 7.49 -13.10
CA VAL A 91 -9.53 6.82 -11.80
C VAL A 91 -9.68 7.82 -10.66
N THR A 92 -10.32 7.39 -9.58
CA THR A 92 -10.29 8.16 -8.33
C THR A 92 -8.91 8.07 -7.67
N PRO A 93 -8.52 9.02 -6.81
CA PRO A 93 -7.22 8.97 -6.13
C PRO A 93 -6.98 7.68 -5.33
N TYR A 94 -8.03 7.12 -4.72
CA TYR A 94 -7.96 5.82 -4.05
C TYR A 94 -7.52 4.71 -5.01
N VAL A 95 -8.23 4.54 -6.13
CA VAL A 95 -7.97 3.46 -7.11
C VAL A 95 -6.56 3.57 -7.67
N PHE A 96 -6.12 4.80 -7.97
CA PHE A 96 -4.77 5.03 -8.45
C PHE A 96 -3.71 4.55 -7.45
N VAL A 97 -3.79 5.02 -6.21
CA VAL A 97 -2.77 4.72 -5.19
C VAL A 97 -2.79 3.24 -4.82
N VAL A 98 -3.98 2.65 -4.70
CA VAL A 98 -4.10 1.21 -4.47
C VAL A 98 -3.51 0.41 -5.61
N ALA A 99 -3.93 0.62 -6.86
CA ALA A 99 -3.40 -0.13 -7.98
C ALA A 99 -1.87 0.04 -8.10
N GLU A 100 -1.33 1.24 -7.87
CA GLU A 100 0.12 1.50 -7.85
C GLU A 100 0.83 0.70 -6.74
N MET A 101 0.27 0.68 -5.52
CA MET A 101 0.81 -0.13 -4.41
C MET A 101 0.81 -1.63 -4.72
N LEU A 102 -0.10 -2.09 -5.58
CA LEU A 102 -0.20 -3.46 -6.04
C LEU A 102 0.64 -3.76 -7.30
N GLY A 103 1.39 -2.78 -7.80
CA GLY A 103 2.32 -2.94 -8.91
C GLY A 103 1.79 -2.52 -10.28
N ALA A 104 0.61 -1.90 -10.36
CA ALA A 104 0.13 -1.33 -11.62
C ALA A 104 1.11 -0.26 -12.13
N ASN A 105 1.64 -0.46 -13.33
CA ASN A 105 2.62 0.45 -13.94
C ASN A 105 1.89 1.55 -14.71
N MET A 106 1.59 2.66 -14.03
CA MET A 106 0.75 3.73 -14.57
C MET A 106 1.47 5.08 -14.59
N GLU A 107 1.02 5.98 -15.47
CA GLU A 107 1.46 7.37 -15.50
C GLU A 107 0.25 8.30 -15.55
N VAL A 108 0.27 9.35 -14.73
CA VAL A 108 -0.80 10.36 -14.71
C VAL A 108 -0.55 11.38 -15.81
N VAL A 109 -1.53 11.56 -16.70
CA VAL A 109 -1.47 12.51 -17.80
C VAL A 109 -2.34 13.74 -17.58
N GLY A 110 -3.38 13.62 -16.74
CA GLY A 110 -4.28 14.74 -16.47
C GLY A 110 -5.00 14.64 -15.14
N THR A 111 -5.53 15.77 -14.69
CA THR A 111 -6.53 15.87 -13.63
C THR A 111 -7.53 16.96 -14.00
N TYR A 112 -8.73 16.96 -13.42
CA TYR A 112 -9.71 17.98 -13.75
C TYR A 112 -9.66 19.18 -12.80
N LEU A 113 -9.97 20.36 -13.33
CA LEU A 113 -10.26 21.57 -12.58
C LEU A 113 -11.73 21.54 -12.12
N SER A 114 -11.97 21.56 -10.81
CA SER A 114 -13.32 21.58 -10.27
C SER A 114 -14.01 22.91 -10.59
N LYS A 115 -15.25 22.85 -11.08
CA LYS A 115 -16.11 24.01 -11.32
C LYS A 115 -16.44 24.73 -10.02
N LYS A 116 -16.76 23.97 -8.96
CA LYS A 116 -17.18 24.53 -7.67
C LYS A 116 -16.02 25.04 -6.84
N ALA A 117 -14.96 24.26 -6.69
CA ALA A 117 -13.81 24.61 -5.86
C ALA A 117 -12.77 25.48 -6.59
N ARG A 118 -12.89 25.64 -7.92
CA ARG A 118 -11.90 26.31 -8.77
C ARG A 118 -10.47 25.80 -8.52
N SER A 119 -10.36 24.51 -8.24
CA SER A 119 -9.13 23.86 -7.81
C SER A 119 -8.99 22.47 -8.45
N VAL A 120 -7.76 22.05 -8.69
CA VAL A 120 -7.39 20.69 -9.16
C VAL A 120 -7.19 19.70 -8.01
N THR A 121 -7.36 20.19 -6.78
CA THR A 121 -7.36 19.39 -5.56
C THR A 121 -8.65 19.63 -4.82
N SER A 122 -9.12 18.60 -4.12
CA SER A 122 -10.30 18.66 -3.25
C SER A 122 -9.90 18.51 -1.80
N ASN A 123 -10.57 19.29 -0.94
CA ASN A 123 -10.56 19.08 0.51
C ASN A 123 -11.64 18.06 0.91
N HIS A 124 -11.50 17.49 2.10
CA HIS A 124 -12.41 16.48 2.64
C HIS A 124 -12.79 16.85 4.07
N TYR A 125 -13.99 16.45 4.48
CA TYR A 125 -14.58 16.86 5.75
C TYR A 125 -15.32 15.69 6.39
N PHE A 126 -15.25 15.58 7.71
CA PHE A 126 -16.34 14.95 8.44
C PHE A 126 -17.53 15.91 8.47
N VAL A 127 -18.73 15.36 8.36
CA VAL A 127 -19.98 16.10 8.53
C VAL A 127 -20.69 15.55 9.74
N VAL A 128 -21.09 16.46 10.63
CA VAL A 128 -21.78 16.19 11.89
C VAL A 128 -23.00 17.09 11.99
N HIS A 129 -23.96 16.73 12.83
CA HIS A 129 -25.05 17.64 13.21
C HIS A 129 -24.48 18.81 14.03
N LYS A 130 -25.10 20.00 13.98
CA LYS A 130 -24.65 21.17 14.77
C LYS A 130 -24.61 20.90 16.27
N ASP A 131 -25.46 20.00 16.75
CA ASP A 131 -25.55 19.58 18.15
C ASP A 131 -24.57 18.43 18.50
N PHE A 132 -23.67 18.04 17.58
CA PHE A 132 -22.66 17.02 17.87
C PHE A 132 -21.69 17.50 18.96
N GLY A 133 -21.68 16.78 20.09
CA GLY A 133 -20.87 17.13 21.27
C GLY A 133 -21.59 18.01 22.29
N TYR A 134 -22.82 18.44 22.02
CA TYR A 134 -23.68 19.10 22.99
C TYR A 134 -24.45 18.04 23.77
N GLU A 135 -23.97 17.68 24.96
CA GLU A 135 -24.81 16.96 25.92
C GLU A 135 -25.81 17.95 26.50
N LYS A 136 -27.09 17.76 26.19
CA LYS A 136 -28.20 18.46 26.84
C LYS A 136 -28.17 18.05 28.32
N GLU A 137 -27.56 18.87 29.18
CA GLU A 137 -28.24 19.53 30.32
C GLU A 137 -27.36 20.04 31.48
N GLU A 138 -26.05 19.73 31.61
CA GLU A 138 -25.36 20.07 32.89
C GLU A 138 -23.94 20.68 32.82
N ALA A 139 -23.32 20.85 31.66
CA ALA A 139 -21.99 21.48 31.57
C ALA A 139 -22.08 22.99 31.27
N PRO A 140 -21.38 23.87 32.01
CA PRO A 140 -21.26 25.28 31.64
C PRO A 140 -20.69 25.42 30.22
N GLU A 141 -21.25 26.33 29.41
CA GLU A 141 -20.90 26.50 27.99
C GLU A 141 -19.38 26.64 27.73
N GLU A 142 -18.62 27.10 28.72
CA GLU A 142 -17.17 27.31 28.67
C GLU A 142 -16.33 26.02 28.71
N TYR A 143 -16.90 24.88 29.14
CA TYR A 143 -16.18 23.61 29.35
C TYR A 143 -16.55 22.50 28.37
N VAL A 144 -17.53 22.72 27.50
CA VAL A 144 -17.85 21.77 26.42
C VAL A 144 -16.89 22.01 25.26
N PRO A 145 -16.10 21.02 24.80
CA PRO A 145 -15.24 21.17 23.63
C PRO A 145 -16.11 21.42 22.40
N HIS A 146 -16.24 22.68 22.00
CA HIS A 146 -17.03 23.05 20.84
C HIS A 146 -16.22 22.86 19.56
N VAL A 147 -16.80 22.21 18.55
CA VAL A 147 -16.20 22.13 17.20
C VAL A 147 -16.41 23.43 16.40
N ASN A 148 -16.31 24.57 17.09
CA ASN A 148 -16.60 25.90 16.55
C ASN A 148 -15.34 26.70 16.22
N ASN A 149 -14.18 26.34 16.79
CA ASN A 149 -12.92 27.00 16.47
C ASN A 149 -12.25 26.32 15.26
N PRO A 150 -12.12 27.01 14.10
CA PRO A 150 -11.55 26.40 12.90
C PRO A 150 -10.11 25.89 13.05
N LYS A 151 -9.36 26.40 14.03
CA LYS A 151 -7.97 26.01 14.30
C LYS A 151 -7.86 24.70 15.09
N THR A 152 -8.81 24.43 15.99
CA THR A 152 -8.79 23.27 16.90
C THR A 152 -9.85 22.24 16.59
N GLN A 153 -10.81 22.53 15.71
CA GLN A 153 -11.96 21.67 15.40
C GLN A 153 -11.65 20.18 15.16
N THR A 154 -10.55 19.85 14.47
CA THR A 154 -10.16 18.45 14.24
C THR A 154 -9.68 17.78 15.54
N GLN A 155 -9.00 18.53 16.41
CA GLN A 155 -8.56 18.05 17.72
C GLN A 155 -9.76 17.94 18.68
N ASP A 156 -10.64 18.95 18.68
CA ASP A 156 -11.85 18.98 19.48
C ASP A 156 -12.77 17.80 19.11
N PHE A 157 -12.91 17.51 17.82
CA PHE A 157 -13.61 16.31 17.33
C PHE A 157 -13.05 15.01 17.93
N VAL A 158 -11.72 14.83 17.93
CA VAL A 158 -11.09 13.64 18.50
C VAL A 158 -11.31 13.57 20.01
N GLN A 159 -11.24 14.70 20.72
CA GLN A 159 -11.52 14.75 22.17
C GLN A 159 -12.98 14.39 22.46
N LEU A 160 -13.93 14.93 21.69
CA LEU A 160 -15.34 14.58 21.81
C LEU A 160 -15.56 13.09 21.60
N LEU A 161 -14.97 12.49 20.56
CA LEU A 161 -15.06 11.04 20.35
C LEU A 161 -14.51 10.24 21.54
N LYS A 162 -13.40 10.70 22.14
CA LYS A 162 -12.78 10.05 23.30
C LYS A 162 -13.64 10.11 24.56
N GLN A 163 -14.42 11.16 24.73
CA GLN A 163 -15.28 11.38 25.90
C GLN A 163 -16.60 10.61 25.85
N ARG A 164 -17.04 10.14 24.66
CA ARG A 164 -18.32 9.46 24.54
C ARG A 164 -18.30 8.10 25.23
N GLU A 165 -19.33 7.85 26.03
CA GLU A 165 -19.54 6.52 26.61
C GLU A 165 -19.90 5.46 25.56
N LEU A 166 -20.62 5.87 24.51
CA LEU A 166 -21.08 5.00 23.45
C LEU A 166 -20.39 5.33 22.11
N PRO A 167 -19.89 4.31 21.38
CA PRO A 167 -19.28 4.50 20.07
C PRO A 167 -20.24 5.20 19.09
N PRO A 168 -19.91 6.40 18.57
CA PRO A 168 -20.75 7.08 17.61
C PRO A 168 -20.72 6.37 16.25
N ARG A 169 -21.85 6.37 15.54
CA ARG A 169 -21.99 5.71 14.24
C ARG A 169 -21.36 6.56 13.15
N PHE A 170 -20.35 5.98 12.52
CA PHE A 170 -19.72 6.51 11.33
C PHE A 170 -20.24 5.75 10.11
N VAL A 171 -20.97 6.40 9.21
CA VAL A 171 -21.50 5.74 8.02
C VAL A 171 -20.72 6.17 6.78
N TYR A 172 -20.36 5.18 5.96
CA TYR A 172 -19.63 5.39 4.72
C TYR A 172 -20.27 4.62 3.55
N PRO A 173 -20.24 5.16 2.32
CA PRO A 173 -21.00 4.58 1.20
C PRO A 173 -20.33 3.32 0.63
N SER A 174 -19.00 3.25 0.70
CA SER A 174 -18.19 2.17 0.16
C SER A 174 -16.80 2.23 0.77
N LYS A 175 -16.24 1.07 1.08
CA LYS A 175 -14.86 0.96 1.58
C LYS A 175 -13.79 1.44 0.60
N PHE A 176 -14.15 1.56 -0.68
CA PHE A 176 -13.30 2.03 -1.77
C PHE A 176 -13.48 3.52 -2.07
N SER A 177 -14.31 4.23 -1.30
CA SER A 177 -14.50 5.67 -1.47
C SER A 177 -13.28 6.42 -0.93
N THR A 178 -12.65 7.25 -1.78
CA THR A 178 -11.54 8.13 -1.37
C THR A 178 -11.93 8.99 -0.17
N SER A 179 -13.01 9.77 -0.29
CA SER A 179 -13.45 10.70 0.75
C SER A 179 -14.25 10.04 1.86
N GLY A 180 -15.05 9.02 1.50
CA GLY A 180 -16.02 8.41 2.40
C GLY A 180 -15.42 7.37 3.34
N HIS A 181 -14.32 6.72 2.97
CA HIS A 181 -13.74 5.65 3.78
C HIS A 181 -12.21 5.67 3.83
N PHE A 182 -11.52 5.77 2.70
CA PHE A 182 -10.06 5.63 2.68
C PHE A 182 -9.32 6.73 3.45
N LEU A 183 -9.67 8.01 3.24
CA LEU A 183 -9.08 9.10 4.03
C LEU A 183 -9.49 9.05 5.51
N PRO A 184 -10.77 8.80 5.85
CA PRO A 184 -11.17 8.51 7.22
C PRO A 184 -10.39 7.36 7.85
N SER A 185 -10.14 6.25 7.17
CA SER A 185 -9.40 5.11 7.73
C SER A 185 -7.95 5.46 8.04
N LEU A 186 -7.31 6.25 7.16
CA LEU A 186 -5.96 6.78 7.42
C LEU A 186 -5.95 7.76 8.60
N PHE A 187 -6.98 8.61 8.74
CA PHE A 187 -7.12 9.52 9.87
C PHE A 187 -7.30 8.75 11.18
N PHE A 188 -8.29 7.85 11.22
CA PHE A 188 -8.65 7.08 12.41
C PHE A 188 -7.50 6.19 12.88
N GLY A 189 -6.84 5.46 11.97
CA GLY A 189 -5.69 4.64 12.33
C GLY A 189 -4.56 5.45 12.97
N LYS A 190 -4.29 6.67 12.49
CA LYS A 190 -3.28 7.56 13.10
C LYS A 190 -3.68 8.08 14.48
N GLN A 191 -4.98 8.21 14.76
CA GLN A 191 -5.50 8.71 16.03
C GLN A 191 -5.80 7.58 17.03
N GLY A 192 -5.56 6.31 16.67
CA GLY A 192 -5.97 5.17 17.50
C GLY A 192 -7.50 5.09 17.65
N ILE A 193 -8.23 5.45 16.61
CA ILE A 193 -9.69 5.33 16.54
C ILE A 193 -10.04 4.03 15.81
N PHE A 194 -10.83 3.16 16.43
CA PHE A 194 -11.22 1.88 15.85
C PHE A 194 -12.72 1.65 15.89
N SER A 195 -13.22 0.98 14.85
CA SER A 195 -14.58 0.49 14.78
C SER A 195 -14.77 -0.73 15.65
N VAL A 196 -15.84 -0.74 16.44
CA VAL A 196 -16.29 -1.89 17.23
C VAL A 196 -17.69 -2.35 16.77
N PRO A 197 -17.94 -3.67 16.72
CA PRO A 197 -19.13 -4.24 16.09
C PRO A 197 -20.45 -3.95 16.82
N SER A 198 -20.41 -3.49 18.07
CA SER A 198 -21.62 -3.10 18.82
C SER A 198 -21.36 -1.82 19.61
N PRO A 199 -22.33 -0.88 19.67
CA PRO A 199 -22.28 0.27 20.56
C PRO A 199 -22.54 -0.17 22.02
N SER A 200 -21.63 -0.96 22.57
CA SER A 200 -21.58 -1.29 23.99
C SER A 200 -20.41 -0.55 24.64
N LYS A 201 -20.51 -0.22 25.93
CA LYS A 201 -19.35 0.28 26.69
C LYS A 201 -18.22 -0.75 26.58
N THR A 202 -17.13 -0.36 25.96
CA THR A 202 -15.92 -1.18 25.86
C THR A 202 -14.91 -0.66 26.89
N ASN A 203 -14.28 -1.55 27.66
CA ASN A 203 -13.12 -1.20 28.50
C ASN A 203 -11.85 -0.97 27.66
N SER A 204 -12.01 -0.52 26.41
CA SER A 204 -10.92 -0.28 25.47
C SER A 204 -10.18 0.99 25.84
N LYS A 205 -8.84 0.97 25.81
CA LYS A 205 -7.99 2.16 26.04
C LYS A 205 -7.79 3.00 24.77
N PHE A 206 -8.58 2.75 23.73
CA PHE A 206 -8.59 3.45 22.44
C PHE A 206 -9.95 4.10 22.19
N ILE A 207 -9.99 5.04 21.25
CA ILE A 207 -11.22 5.74 20.89
C ILE A 207 -12.08 4.83 20.01
N THR A 208 -13.36 4.67 20.35
CA THR A 208 -14.26 3.77 19.63
C THR A 208 -15.22 4.52 18.73
N ILE A 209 -15.51 3.91 17.58
CA ILE A 209 -16.61 4.30 16.68
C ILE A 209 -17.38 3.05 16.29
N HIS A 210 -18.56 3.22 15.69
CA HIS A 210 -19.31 2.13 15.08
C HIS A 210 -19.41 2.38 13.58
N ALA A 211 -18.48 1.82 12.81
CA ALA A 211 -18.41 2.06 11.37
C ALA A 211 -19.35 1.14 10.60
N LEU A 212 -20.18 1.71 9.73
CA LEU A 212 -21.19 0.98 8.96
C LEU A 212 -21.14 1.31 7.48
N ALA A 213 -21.14 0.27 6.65
CA ALA A 213 -21.48 0.35 5.23
C ALA A 213 -22.96 -0.01 5.05
N PRO A 214 -23.85 0.92 4.65
CA PRO A 214 -25.26 0.61 4.46
C PRO A 214 -25.44 -0.42 3.34
N GLN A 215 -26.36 -1.37 3.52
CA GLN A 215 -26.63 -2.44 2.54
C GLN A 215 -27.22 -1.90 1.22
N ASN A 216 -27.97 -0.82 1.30
CA ASN A 216 -28.46 -0.09 0.13
C ASN A 216 -27.32 0.76 -0.41
N SER A 217 -27.05 0.69 -1.71
CA SER A 217 -25.96 1.42 -2.38
C SER A 217 -26.17 2.95 -2.29
N MET A 218 -25.88 3.53 -1.14
CA MET A 218 -25.97 4.96 -0.88
C MET A 218 -24.75 5.67 -1.43
N THR A 219 -24.94 6.85 -1.99
CA THR A 219 -23.86 7.76 -2.34
C THR A 219 -23.42 8.57 -1.11
N VAL A 220 -22.28 9.26 -1.20
CA VAL A 220 -21.83 10.21 -0.16
C VAL A 220 -22.90 11.28 0.12
N ALA A 221 -23.64 11.72 -0.90
CA ALA A 221 -24.65 12.76 -0.75
C ALA A 221 -25.88 12.27 0.04
N ASP A 222 -26.23 10.99 -0.09
CA ASP A 222 -27.37 10.37 0.60
C ASP A 222 -27.16 10.24 2.11
N LEU A 223 -25.93 10.41 2.58
CA LEU A 223 -25.59 10.40 4.00
C LEU A 223 -25.90 11.72 4.70
N ILE A 224 -25.93 12.85 3.98
CA ILE A 224 -26.19 14.17 4.56
C ILE A 224 -27.56 14.23 5.27
N PRO A 225 -28.68 13.80 4.66
CA PRO A 225 -29.97 13.79 5.35
C PRO A 225 -30.00 12.89 6.59
N LEU A 226 -29.18 11.84 6.65
CA LEU A 226 -29.10 10.96 7.82
C LEU A 226 -28.41 11.65 8.99
N VAL A 227 -27.31 12.37 8.74
CA VAL A 227 -26.63 13.20 9.75
C VAL A 227 -27.56 14.31 10.22
N LYS A 228 -28.21 15.02 9.29
CA LYS A 228 -29.14 16.12 9.61
C LYS A 228 -30.30 15.67 10.49
N LYS A 229 -30.87 14.49 10.21
CA LYS A 229 -31.95 13.89 11.02
C LYS A 229 -31.43 13.16 12.27
N GLN A 230 -30.14 13.26 12.60
CA GLN A 230 -29.47 12.58 13.71
C GLN A 230 -29.71 11.06 13.72
N LYS A 231 -29.93 10.47 12.54
CA LYS A 231 -30.04 9.02 12.37
C LYS A 231 -28.69 8.32 12.41
N ILE A 232 -27.61 9.08 12.22
CA ILE A 232 -26.22 8.68 12.33
C ILE A 232 -25.46 9.87 12.93
N GLU A 233 -24.38 9.63 13.67
CA GLU A 233 -23.67 10.72 14.33
C GLU A 233 -22.79 11.50 13.36
N PHE A 234 -22.13 10.81 12.41
CA PHE A 234 -21.29 11.48 11.42
C PHE A 234 -20.98 10.64 10.18
N ALA A 235 -20.56 11.33 9.11
CA ALA A 235 -20.10 10.75 7.85
C ALA A 235 -18.90 11.55 7.30
N ALA A 236 -18.31 11.10 6.20
CA ALA A 236 -17.22 11.82 5.53
C ALA A 236 -17.57 12.18 4.09
N VAL A 237 -17.28 13.43 3.71
CA VAL A 237 -17.67 14.03 2.42
C VAL A 237 -16.55 14.82 1.79
N ARG A 238 -16.60 14.96 0.46
CA ARG A 238 -15.72 15.86 -0.30
C ARG A 238 -16.25 17.29 -0.31
N GLU A 239 -15.35 18.25 -0.56
CA GLU A 239 -15.66 19.69 -0.64
C GLU A 239 -16.84 20.03 -1.56
N SER A 240 -16.95 19.40 -2.74
CA SER A 240 -18.05 19.69 -3.67
C SER A 240 -19.43 19.19 -3.22
N ILE A 241 -19.50 18.34 -2.19
CA ILE A 241 -20.72 18.01 -1.46
C ILE A 241 -20.94 19.02 -0.33
N LYS A 242 -19.92 19.30 0.49
CA LYS A 242 -19.96 20.32 1.56
C LYS A 242 -20.49 21.67 1.04
N ASN A 243 -20.00 22.15 -0.11
CA ASN A 243 -20.42 23.42 -0.71
C ASN A 243 -21.91 23.44 -1.13
N ARG A 244 -22.60 22.29 -1.25
CA ARG A 244 -24.05 22.24 -1.53
C ARG A 244 -24.88 22.48 -0.26
N PHE A 245 -24.28 22.31 0.91
CA PHE A 245 -24.92 22.34 2.23
C PHE A 245 -24.22 23.33 3.18
N GLU A 246 -23.36 24.22 2.66
CA GLU A 246 -22.56 25.13 3.49
C GLU A 246 -23.39 26.15 4.26
N VAL A 247 -24.59 26.47 3.76
CA VAL A 247 -25.55 27.36 4.42
C VAL A 247 -26.54 26.61 5.31
N ASP A 248 -26.43 25.29 5.43
CA ASP A 248 -27.32 24.50 6.28
C ASP A 248 -26.88 24.62 7.74
N GLU A 249 -27.64 25.37 8.53
CA GLU A 249 -27.31 25.68 9.93
C GLU A 249 -27.25 24.43 10.82
N ASP A 250 -27.95 23.35 10.43
CA ASP A 250 -27.99 22.09 11.17
C ASP A 250 -26.73 21.23 11.00
N LEU A 251 -25.81 21.63 10.12
CA LEU A 251 -24.63 20.84 9.78
C LEU A 251 -23.34 21.58 10.11
N LYS A 252 -22.36 20.83 10.60
CA LYS A 252 -20.97 21.29 10.79
C LYS A 252 -20.03 20.41 9.98
N PHE A 253 -19.04 21.04 9.37
CA PHE A 253 -18.06 20.39 8.50
C PHE A 253 -16.65 20.52 9.09
N ILE A 254 -16.11 19.41 9.57
CA ILE A 254 -14.84 19.34 10.26
C ILE A 254 -13.79 18.89 9.24
N PRO A 255 -12.78 19.70 8.91
CA PRO A 255 -11.80 19.36 7.89
C PRO A 255 -10.98 18.14 8.30
N LEU A 256 -10.81 17.24 7.35
CA LEU A 256 -9.75 16.26 7.38
C LEU A 256 -8.43 16.94 7.01
N PRO A 257 -7.30 16.56 7.63
CA PRO A 257 -5.99 17.19 7.38
C PRO A 257 -5.37 16.78 6.04
N TYR A 258 -6.15 16.23 5.12
CA TYR A 258 -5.69 15.65 3.86
C TYR A 258 -6.42 16.32 2.69
N SER A 259 -5.65 16.78 1.71
CA SER A 259 -6.16 17.12 0.38
C SER A 259 -5.71 16.06 -0.61
N THR A 260 -6.55 15.79 -1.61
CA THR A 260 -6.22 14.88 -2.70
C THR A 260 -6.29 15.64 -4.03
N PRO A 261 -5.60 15.18 -5.09
CA PRO A 261 -5.98 15.62 -6.42
C PRO A 261 -7.45 15.25 -6.66
N ASN A 262 -8.07 15.94 -7.61
CA ASN A 262 -9.31 15.47 -8.22
C ASN A 262 -9.04 14.15 -8.99
N ASP A 263 -10.06 13.58 -9.60
CA ASP A 263 -9.88 12.35 -10.38
C ASP A 263 -8.76 12.50 -11.41
N LEU A 264 -8.05 11.40 -11.63
CA LEU A 264 -6.85 11.33 -12.43
C LEU A 264 -7.16 10.66 -13.75
N LEU A 265 -6.64 11.24 -14.83
CA LEU A 265 -6.55 10.58 -16.13
C LEU A 265 -5.18 9.93 -16.21
N VAL A 266 -5.16 8.61 -16.37
CA VAL A 266 -3.94 7.80 -16.29
C VAL A 266 -3.80 6.91 -17.51
N VAL A 267 -2.56 6.67 -17.92
CA VAL A 267 -2.20 5.67 -18.94
C VAL A 267 -1.51 4.49 -18.28
N VAL A 268 -1.81 3.28 -18.73
CA VAL A 268 -1.08 2.07 -18.29
C VAL A 268 0.09 1.80 -19.24
N LYS A 269 1.27 1.54 -18.70
CA LYS A 269 2.50 1.31 -19.48
C LYS A 269 2.62 -0.16 -19.94
N PRO A 270 3.26 -0.41 -21.09
CA PRO A 270 3.79 0.56 -22.05
C PRO A 270 2.67 1.31 -22.80
N PHE A 271 2.89 2.59 -23.06
CA PHE A 271 1.98 3.45 -23.81
C PHE A 271 2.80 4.29 -24.80
N ASP A 272 2.31 4.45 -26.02
CA ASP A 272 3.03 5.20 -27.07
C ASP A 272 3.35 6.64 -26.60
N PRO A 273 4.63 7.03 -26.50
CA PRO A 273 5.02 8.35 -26.02
C PRO A 273 4.52 9.51 -26.89
N ALA A 274 4.39 9.33 -28.21
CA ALA A 274 3.89 10.35 -29.12
C ALA A 274 2.40 10.57 -28.91
N ILE A 275 1.61 9.49 -28.80
CA ILE A 275 0.17 9.58 -28.50
C ILE A 275 -0.04 10.22 -27.13
N LYS A 276 0.71 9.79 -26.11
CA LYS A 276 0.67 10.38 -24.78
C LYS A 276 0.97 11.89 -24.83
N GLY A 277 2.00 12.29 -25.58
CA GLY A 277 2.35 13.69 -25.78
C GLY A 277 1.23 14.51 -26.42
N GLN A 278 0.57 13.95 -27.44
CA GLN A 278 -0.59 14.58 -28.09
C GLN A 278 -1.79 14.72 -27.15
N ILE A 279 -2.06 13.71 -26.31
CA ILE A 279 -3.10 13.78 -25.27
C ILE A 279 -2.79 14.94 -24.31
N VAL A 280 -1.59 14.95 -23.71
CA VAL A 280 -1.18 15.99 -22.75
C VAL A 280 -1.26 17.39 -23.36
N GLU A 281 -0.76 17.57 -24.58
CA GLU A 281 -0.81 18.86 -25.28
C GLU A 281 -2.25 19.30 -25.59
N THR A 282 -3.13 18.34 -25.92
CA THR A 282 -4.56 18.60 -26.14
C THR A 282 -5.26 19.02 -24.84
N LEU A 283 -4.89 18.43 -23.69
CA LEU A 283 -5.40 18.84 -22.38
C LEU A 283 -4.95 20.26 -22.01
N ARG A 284 -3.70 20.65 -22.32
CA ARG A 284 -3.19 22.02 -22.06
C ARG A 284 -3.99 23.07 -22.81
N LYS A 285 -4.41 22.77 -24.04
CA LYS A 285 -5.20 23.65 -24.91
C LYS A 285 -6.71 23.53 -24.66
N MET A 286 -7.14 22.80 -23.62
CA MET A 286 -8.57 22.63 -23.36
C MET A 286 -9.19 23.93 -22.84
N GLU A 287 -10.17 24.41 -23.59
CA GLU A 287 -11.00 25.55 -23.21
C GLU A 287 -12.02 25.16 -22.14
N VAL A 288 -12.45 26.15 -21.35
CA VAL A 288 -13.40 25.93 -20.25
C VAL A 288 -14.74 25.39 -20.75
N THR A 289 -15.18 25.78 -21.95
CA THR A 289 -16.46 25.36 -22.54
C THR A 289 -16.44 23.95 -23.12
N ALA A 290 -15.27 23.30 -23.20
CA ALA A 290 -15.15 21.97 -23.82
C ALA A 290 -15.87 20.87 -23.02
N ILE A 291 -15.84 20.95 -21.68
CA ILE A 291 -16.51 19.99 -20.80
C ILE A 291 -17.67 20.65 -20.07
N ASP A 292 -17.37 21.60 -19.18
CA ASP A 292 -18.30 22.34 -18.29
C ASP A 292 -19.56 21.54 -17.91
N LEU A 293 -19.37 20.43 -17.18
CA LEU A 293 -20.45 19.53 -16.81
C LEU A 293 -20.27 18.98 -15.39
N GLY A 294 -21.33 19.00 -14.59
CA GLY A 294 -21.28 18.62 -13.18
C GLY A 294 -20.25 19.46 -12.42
N ASP A 295 -19.33 18.79 -11.71
CA ASP A 295 -18.20 19.44 -11.03
C ASP A 295 -16.95 19.56 -11.91
N ILE A 296 -16.95 19.06 -13.14
CA ILE A 296 -15.80 19.05 -14.04
C ILE A 296 -15.86 20.27 -14.96
N LEU A 297 -14.99 21.25 -14.74
CA LEU A 297 -14.90 22.44 -15.60
C LEU A 297 -14.13 22.12 -16.89
N LYS A 298 -12.91 21.62 -16.72
CA LYS A 298 -12.04 21.14 -17.80
C LYS A 298 -10.95 20.22 -17.25
N TRP A 299 -10.32 19.46 -18.13
CA TRP A 299 -9.11 18.71 -17.82
C TRP A 299 -7.87 19.58 -18.01
N VAL A 300 -6.84 19.33 -17.21
CA VAL A 300 -5.55 20.03 -17.28
C VAL A 300 -4.40 19.03 -17.21
N ASP A 301 -3.24 19.43 -17.72
CA ASP A 301 -1.99 18.67 -17.57
C ASP A 301 -1.63 18.56 -16.08
N PHE A 302 -1.57 17.32 -15.59
CA PHE A 302 -1.22 17.02 -14.21
C PHE A 302 0.21 17.46 -13.86
N ASN A 303 1.17 17.27 -14.79
CA ASN A 303 2.57 17.58 -14.55
C ASN A 303 2.83 19.09 -14.48
N ALA A 304 2.00 19.88 -15.17
CA ALA A 304 2.00 21.34 -15.07
C ALA A 304 1.38 21.88 -13.77
N SER A 305 0.85 21.02 -12.88
CA SER A 305 0.25 21.41 -11.60
C SER A 305 1.08 20.96 -10.39
N PRO A 306 1.92 21.84 -9.80
CA PRO A 306 2.62 21.54 -8.55
C PRO A 306 1.68 21.15 -7.40
N LYS A 307 0.49 21.76 -7.32
CA LYS A 307 -0.50 21.49 -6.27
C LYS A 307 -1.03 20.06 -6.34
N ALA A 308 -1.44 19.60 -7.53
CA ALA A 308 -1.92 18.23 -7.73
C ALA A 308 -0.81 17.18 -7.53
N ARG A 309 0.42 17.47 -7.99
CA ARG A 309 1.58 16.60 -7.74
C ARG A 309 1.88 16.45 -6.26
N LYS A 310 1.91 17.56 -5.51
CA LYS A 310 2.16 17.55 -4.06
C LYS A 310 1.07 16.80 -3.30
N SER A 311 -0.21 17.02 -3.63
CA SER A 311 -1.31 16.30 -2.97
C SER A 311 -1.29 14.79 -3.27
N LEU A 312 -1.00 14.38 -4.51
CA LEU A 312 -0.85 12.96 -4.84
C LEU A 312 0.36 12.33 -4.14
N ALA A 313 1.50 13.02 -4.10
CA ALA A 313 2.69 12.54 -3.38
C ALA A 313 2.41 12.36 -1.88
N ASN A 314 1.68 13.30 -1.27
CA ASN A 314 1.23 13.19 0.12
C ASN A 314 0.28 12.01 0.30
N LEU A 315 -0.68 11.80 -0.60
CA LEU A 315 -1.60 10.65 -0.53
C LEU A 315 -0.84 9.33 -0.62
N ARG A 316 0.11 9.18 -1.55
CA ARG A 316 1.00 8.01 -1.65
C ARG A 316 1.74 7.77 -0.34
N ARG A 317 2.30 8.81 0.26
CA ARG A 317 3.01 8.72 1.55
C ARG A 317 2.08 8.27 2.68
N LEU A 318 0.85 8.78 2.72
CA LEU A 318 -0.14 8.40 3.73
C LEU A 318 -0.66 6.97 3.54
N ALA A 319 -0.84 6.54 2.30
CA ALA A 319 -1.35 5.22 1.96
C ALA A 319 -0.34 4.10 2.22
N LYS A 320 0.97 4.40 2.15
CA LYS A 320 2.02 3.45 2.53
C LYS A 320 1.81 3.01 3.97
N THR A 321 1.42 1.76 4.15
CA THR A 321 1.28 1.13 5.46
C THR A 321 2.67 1.04 6.09
N ILE A 322 2.91 1.83 7.13
CA ILE A 322 4.07 1.61 8.00
C ILE A 322 3.67 0.46 8.93
N PRO A 323 4.40 -0.66 8.94
CA PRO A 323 4.13 -1.72 9.91
C PRO A 323 4.15 -1.15 11.33
N HIS A 324 3.26 -1.65 12.20
CA HIS A 324 3.35 -1.31 13.62
C HIS A 324 4.75 -1.67 14.13
N PRO A 325 5.41 -0.80 14.91
CA PRO A 325 6.73 -1.10 15.46
C PRO A 325 6.74 -2.42 16.23
N VAL A 326 7.81 -3.19 16.04
CA VAL A 326 8.02 -4.47 16.73
C VAL A 326 8.80 -4.18 18.01
N ALA A 327 8.15 -4.33 19.17
CA ALA A 327 8.78 -4.14 20.46
C ALA A 327 9.70 -5.32 20.79
N VAL A 328 10.99 -5.04 20.99
CA VAL A 328 12.03 -6.04 21.26
C VAL A 328 12.49 -5.92 22.71
N ASN A 329 12.35 -7.01 23.46
CA ASN A 329 12.91 -7.13 24.81
C ASN A 329 14.24 -7.88 24.73
N ILE A 330 15.30 -7.36 25.35
CA ILE A 330 16.65 -7.92 25.29
C ILE A 330 17.07 -8.36 26.68
N ARG A 331 17.43 -9.63 26.83
CA ARG A 331 17.81 -10.23 28.11
C ARG A 331 19.04 -11.13 27.97
N LYS A 332 19.73 -11.36 29.07
CA LYS A 332 20.73 -12.44 29.17
C LYS A 332 20.05 -13.80 29.28
N SER A 333 20.71 -14.85 28.81
CA SER A 333 20.27 -16.24 29.02
C SER A 333 20.15 -16.55 30.53
N GLN A 334 19.23 -17.46 30.88
CA GLN A 334 19.05 -17.91 32.27
C GLN A 334 20.07 -18.97 32.70
N LYS A 335 20.95 -19.41 31.79
CA LYS A 335 22.03 -20.34 32.12
C LYS A 335 23.04 -19.70 33.07
N ASP A 336 23.64 -20.50 33.94
CA ASP A 336 24.74 -20.05 34.79
C ASP A 336 25.93 -19.59 33.95
N ASN A 337 26.57 -18.49 34.37
CA ASN A 337 27.77 -17.93 33.76
C ASN A 337 27.68 -17.66 32.23
N THR A 338 26.66 -16.91 31.81
CA THR A 338 26.45 -16.55 30.38
C THR A 338 27.60 -15.78 29.73
N GLY A 339 28.53 -15.21 30.49
CA GLY A 339 29.57 -14.31 29.98
C GLY A 339 29.02 -13.01 29.36
N ILE A 340 27.75 -12.67 29.61
CA ILE A 340 27.09 -11.45 29.14
C ILE A 340 27.02 -10.43 30.29
N ASP A 341 27.62 -9.26 30.05
CA ASP A 341 27.53 -8.10 30.94
C ASP A 341 26.60 -7.01 30.37
N GLU A 342 26.49 -5.88 31.07
CA GLU A 342 25.64 -4.76 30.66
C GLU A 342 26.12 -4.10 29.35
N GLN A 343 27.41 -4.14 29.03
CA GLN A 343 27.95 -3.56 27.79
C GLN A 343 27.47 -4.35 26.57
N HIS A 344 27.38 -5.67 26.68
CA HIS A 344 26.83 -6.52 25.61
C HIS A 344 25.34 -6.26 25.39
N LEU A 345 24.57 -6.11 26.49
CA LEU A 345 23.15 -5.75 26.41
C LEU A 345 22.98 -4.37 25.77
N GLU A 346 23.79 -3.39 26.15
CA GLU A 346 23.75 -2.04 25.59
C GLU A 346 24.15 -2.02 24.10
N ALA A 347 25.11 -2.83 23.67
CA ALA A 347 25.44 -3.00 22.26
C ALA A 347 24.24 -3.52 21.45
N ALA A 348 23.50 -4.50 21.99
CA ALA A 348 22.29 -5.01 21.37
C ALA A 348 21.17 -3.95 21.35
N ARG A 349 21.01 -3.17 22.43
CA ARG A 349 20.06 -2.05 22.45
C ARG A 349 20.40 -0.99 21.40
N GLN A 350 21.68 -0.66 21.25
CA GLN A 350 22.16 0.29 20.26
C GLN A 350 21.97 -0.21 18.82
N ALA A 351 22.08 -1.52 18.59
CA ALA A 351 21.73 -2.12 17.31
C ALA A 351 20.27 -1.86 16.94
N VAL A 352 19.33 -2.04 17.89
CA VAL A 352 17.90 -1.73 17.69
C VAL A 352 17.70 -0.25 17.41
N ARG A 353 18.25 0.64 18.25
CA ARG A 353 18.08 2.11 18.09
C ARG A 353 18.60 2.63 16.75
N SER A 354 19.59 1.96 16.15
CA SER A 354 20.20 2.37 14.88
C SER A 354 19.62 1.69 13.64
N ALA A 355 18.70 0.72 13.79
CA ALA A 355 18.13 -0.06 12.68
C ALA A 355 16.91 0.60 12.01
N GLY A 356 16.46 1.77 12.48
CA GLY A 356 15.31 2.49 11.96
C GLY A 356 14.00 2.19 12.72
N PRO A 357 12.83 2.58 12.17
CA PRO A 357 11.58 2.59 12.93
C PRO A 357 10.85 1.24 13.00
N GLU A 358 11.35 0.19 12.33
CA GLU A 358 10.67 -1.10 12.28
C GLU A 358 10.66 -1.80 13.65
N MET A 359 11.80 -1.80 14.35
CA MET A 359 11.95 -2.41 15.66
C MET A 359 12.23 -1.32 16.68
N VAL A 360 11.58 -1.40 17.83
CA VAL A 360 11.76 -0.47 18.95
C VAL A 360 12.11 -1.25 20.20
N LEU A 361 12.82 -0.62 21.13
CA LEU A 361 13.10 -1.24 22.41
C LEU A 361 11.83 -1.29 23.24
N PHE A 362 11.56 -2.45 23.84
CA PHE A 362 10.55 -2.56 24.86
C PHE A 362 10.92 -1.70 26.07
N ASN A 363 9.97 -0.92 26.54
CA ASN A 363 10.02 -0.10 27.74
C ASN A 363 8.73 -0.35 28.51
N GLU A 364 8.82 -0.80 29.76
CA GLU A 364 7.66 -1.15 30.60
C GLU A 364 6.77 0.05 30.90
N ASP A 365 7.32 1.26 30.88
CA ASP A 365 6.54 2.50 31.09
C ASP A 365 5.70 2.87 29.87
N ASP A 366 6.16 2.51 28.66
CA ASP A 366 5.51 2.86 27.39
C ASP A 366 4.74 1.68 26.77
N HIS A 367 5.09 0.44 27.14
CA HIS A 367 4.58 -0.78 26.51
C HIS A 367 4.02 -1.75 27.55
N SER A 368 2.86 -2.33 27.24
CA SER A 368 2.22 -3.38 28.03
C SER A 368 2.70 -4.79 27.63
N ALA A 369 3.24 -4.95 26.41
CA ALA A 369 3.81 -6.20 25.93
C ALA A 369 4.91 -5.96 24.90
N PHE A 370 5.77 -6.98 24.68
CA PHE A 370 6.77 -7.01 23.61
C PHE A 370 6.46 -8.11 22.61
N ASP A 371 6.92 -7.97 21.37
CA ASP A 371 6.63 -8.90 20.28
C ASP A 371 7.74 -9.95 20.10
N VAL A 372 8.98 -9.56 20.41
CA VAL A 372 10.17 -10.37 20.20
C VAL A 372 11.05 -10.35 21.44
N LEU A 373 11.46 -11.55 21.88
CA LEU A 373 12.49 -11.73 22.89
C LEU A 373 13.83 -12.01 22.22
N TRP A 374 14.84 -11.22 22.55
CA TRP A 374 16.22 -11.53 22.28
C TRP A 374 16.94 -11.99 23.53
N THR A 375 17.58 -13.15 23.42
CA THR A 375 18.40 -13.74 24.48
C THR A 375 19.85 -13.81 24.02
N LEU A 376 20.75 -13.22 24.80
CA LEU A 376 22.19 -13.21 24.54
C LEU A 376 22.89 -14.26 25.43
N GLU A 377 23.84 -14.98 24.84
CA GLU A 377 24.72 -15.94 25.52
C GLU A 377 26.11 -15.92 24.86
N THR A 378 27.19 -15.87 25.64
CA THR A 378 28.55 -15.98 25.11
C THR A 378 28.84 -17.46 24.83
N ARG A 379 29.39 -17.79 23.65
CA ARG A 379 29.79 -19.18 23.31
C ARG A 379 31.27 -19.43 23.56
N HIS A 380 32.11 -18.57 23.01
CA HIS A 380 33.58 -18.57 23.15
C HIS A 380 34.09 -17.13 23.08
N ASP A 381 35.37 -16.91 23.38
CA ASP A 381 36.02 -15.60 23.23
C ASP A 381 35.69 -14.99 21.87
N HIS A 382 35.04 -13.82 21.88
CA HIS A 382 34.68 -13.02 20.69
C HIS A 382 33.49 -13.53 19.86
N SER A 383 32.65 -14.40 20.42
CA SER A 383 31.40 -14.86 19.79
C SER A 383 30.22 -14.85 20.75
N LEU A 384 29.13 -14.27 20.27
CA LEU A 384 27.85 -14.16 20.97
C LEU A 384 26.79 -14.95 20.21
N LEU A 385 26.00 -15.74 20.92
CA LEU A 385 24.77 -16.33 20.43
C LEU A 385 23.62 -15.36 20.70
N LEU A 386 22.98 -14.90 19.63
CA LEU A 386 21.74 -14.14 19.68
C LEU A 386 20.59 -15.07 19.31
N THR A 387 19.73 -15.35 20.28
CA THR A 387 18.49 -16.11 20.07
C THR A 387 17.33 -15.13 19.96
N SER A 388 16.64 -15.10 18.82
CA SER A 388 15.45 -14.27 18.60
C SER A 388 14.21 -15.15 18.55
N SER A 389 13.29 -14.93 19.48
CA SER A 389 12.01 -15.64 19.55
C SER A 389 10.85 -14.66 19.38
N ILE A 390 9.98 -14.93 18.40
CA ILE A 390 8.73 -14.17 18.23
C ILE A 390 7.69 -14.79 19.16
N LEU A 391 7.15 -14.00 20.10
CA LEU A 391 6.22 -14.51 21.11
C LEU A 391 4.98 -15.12 20.46
N ASP A 392 4.44 -16.16 21.11
CA ASP A 392 3.19 -16.87 20.75
C ASP A 392 3.11 -17.43 19.32
N SER A 393 4.20 -17.36 18.56
CA SER A 393 4.31 -17.88 17.19
C SER A 393 4.98 -19.25 17.11
N GLY A 394 5.76 -19.60 18.14
CA GLY A 394 6.67 -20.76 18.13
C GLY A 394 7.78 -20.65 17.08
N LEU A 395 8.17 -19.44 16.69
CA LEU A 395 9.29 -19.18 15.78
C LEU A 395 10.49 -18.65 16.55
N THR A 396 11.59 -19.39 16.49
CA THR A 396 12.87 -19.04 17.12
C THR A 396 14.00 -19.17 16.12
N GLN A 397 14.90 -18.19 16.11
CA GLN A 397 16.12 -18.18 15.29
C GLN A 397 17.35 -17.99 16.18
N GLU A 398 18.41 -18.71 15.86
CA GLU A 398 19.71 -18.57 16.51
C GLU A 398 20.74 -17.99 15.54
N PHE A 399 21.50 -17.01 16.01
CA PHE A 399 22.54 -16.35 15.23
C PHE A 399 23.85 -16.29 16.01
N SER A 400 24.90 -16.89 15.46
CA SER A 400 26.26 -16.64 15.94
C SER A 400 26.77 -15.29 15.41
N VAL A 401 27.10 -14.39 16.32
CA VAL A 401 27.60 -13.05 16.06
C VAL A 401 29.05 -12.97 16.51
N VAL A 402 29.97 -12.85 15.56
CA VAL A 402 31.41 -12.71 15.83
C VAL A 402 31.77 -11.23 15.82
N TYR A 403 32.51 -10.78 16.84
CA TYR A 403 32.91 -9.38 17.00
C TYR A 403 34.38 -9.27 17.43
N ARG A 404 34.95 -8.06 17.45
CA ARG A 404 36.34 -7.86 17.89
C ARG A 404 36.38 -7.75 19.40
N GLN A 405 37.43 -8.28 20.02
CA GLN A 405 37.59 -8.23 21.48
C GLN A 405 37.50 -6.79 22.01
N GLY A 406 36.66 -6.57 23.01
CA GLY A 406 36.48 -5.26 23.64
C GLY A 406 35.76 -4.20 22.77
N ASP A 407 35.35 -4.54 21.54
CA ASP A 407 34.74 -3.58 20.61
C ASP A 407 33.22 -3.76 20.54
N MET A 408 32.52 -3.10 21.46
CA MET A 408 31.05 -3.13 21.54
C MET A 408 30.38 -2.39 20.39
N GLN A 409 31.07 -1.44 19.76
CA GLN A 409 30.55 -0.75 18.57
C GLN A 409 30.50 -1.72 17.38
N HIS A 410 31.57 -2.51 17.21
CA HIS A 410 31.57 -3.58 16.21
C HIS A 410 30.51 -4.64 16.51
N LEU A 411 30.31 -5.04 17.78
CA LEU A 411 29.22 -5.94 18.15
C LEU A 411 27.84 -5.39 17.75
N ALA A 412 27.54 -4.14 18.10
CA ALA A 412 26.28 -3.49 17.74
C ALA A 412 26.07 -3.47 16.21
N ALA A 413 27.11 -3.16 15.43
CA ALA A 413 27.06 -3.19 13.97
C ALA A 413 26.80 -4.60 13.41
N GLN A 414 27.39 -5.64 14.00
CA GLN A 414 27.16 -7.02 13.57
C GLN A 414 25.76 -7.53 13.92
N ILE A 415 25.24 -7.19 15.12
CA ILE A 415 23.85 -7.48 15.49
C ILE A 415 22.89 -6.80 14.52
N ARG A 416 23.11 -5.50 14.23
CA ARG A 416 22.30 -4.76 13.26
C ARG A 416 22.31 -5.43 11.89
N ARG A 417 23.48 -5.89 11.42
CA ARG A 417 23.59 -6.62 10.15
C ARG A 417 22.76 -7.91 10.16
N VAL A 418 22.77 -8.66 11.27
CA VAL A 418 21.93 -9.87 11.42
C VAL A 418 20.46 -9.51 11.37
N MET A 419 20.04 -8.45 12.06
CA MET A 419 18.66 -7.96 12.01
C MET A 419 18.25 -7.66 10.56
N GLU A 420 19.03 -6.86 9.85
CA GLU A 420 18.74 -6.42 8.48
C GLU A 420 18.74 -7.59 7.48
N GLN A 421 19.64 -8.58 7.63
CA GLN A 421 19.92 -9.59 6.60
C GLN A 421 19.38 -11.00 6.88
N LYS A 422 19.03 -11.33 8.12
CA LYS A 422 18.74 -12.73 8.51
C LYS A 422 17.48 -12.92 9.33
N MET A 423 17.10 -11.94 10.15
CA MET A 423 15.93 -12.08 11.02
C MET A 423 14.62 -12.16 10.22
N HIS A 424 13.68 -12.92 10.75
CA HIS A 424 12.28 -12.92 10.32
C HIS A 424 11.66 -11.52 10.49
N ARG A 425 10.54 -11.29 9.80
CA ARG A 425 9.84 -10.01 9.81
C ARG A 425 8.38 -10.22 10.18
N ILE A 426 7.85 -9.36 11.04
CA ILE A 426 6.42 -9.29 11.32
C ILE A 426 5.82 -8.26 10.38
N ARG A 427 4.89 -8.67 9.53
CA ARG A 427 4.09 -7.79 8.69
C ARG A 427 2.62 -8.06 8.89
N TYR A 428 1.76 -7.29 8.23
CA TYR A 428 0.32 -7.40 8.40
C TYR A 428 -0.34 -7.65 7.06
N VAL A 429 -1.42 -8.45 7.07
CA VAL A 429 -2.32 -8.54 5.92
C VAL A 429 -2.88 -7.15 5.65
N TRP A 430 -2.81 -6.73 4.39
CA TRP A 430 -3.34 -5.46 3.94
C TRP A 430 -4.87 -5.55 3.82
N LEU A 431 -5.57 -4.88 4.73
CA LEU A 431 -7.02 -5.05 4.94
C LEU A 431 -7.88 -4.41 3.84
N MET A 432 -7.30 -3.67 2.91
CA MET A 432 -8.03 -2.96 1.86
C MET A 432 -8.38 -3.84 0.64
N ASP A 433 -7.86 -5.07 0.58
CA ASP A 433 -8.11 -6.03 -0.50
C ASP A 433 -9.02 -7.17 -0.03
N ASN A 434 -10.19 -7.30 -0.66
CA ASN A 434 -11.17 -8.32 -0.31
C ASN A 434 -11.18 -9.53 -1.25
N ASN A 435 -10.38 -9.51 -2.31
CA ASN A 435 -10.32 -10.60 -3.29
C ASN A 435 -9.10 -11.47 -3.02
N THR A 436 -7.96 -10.83 -2.74
CA THR A 436 -6.65 -11.49 -2.64
C THR A 436 -5.91 -10.99 -1.40
N PRO A 437 -6.03 -11.67 -0.24
CA PRO A 437 -5.31 -11.31 0.96
C PRO A 437 -3.83 -11.22 0.66
N ARG A 438 -3.19 -10.14 1.05
CA ARG A 438 -1.79 -9.92 0.71
C ARG A 438 -1.05 -9.16 1.77
N VAL A 439 0.25 -9.34 1.81
CA VAL A 439 1.19 -8.49 2.55
C VAL A 439 1.86 -7.58 1.53
N LEU A 440 1.79 -6.27 1.76
CA LEU A 440 2.59 -5.32 0.97
C LEU A 440 4.06 -5.52 1.29
N ARG A 441 4.87 -5.63 0.25
CA ARG A 441 6.29 -5.91 0.38
C ARG A 441 7.06 -4.61 0.58
N ASP A 442 7.68 -4.51 1.74
CA ASP A 442 8.64 -3.47 2.14
C ASP A 442 9.98 -4.09 2.58
N VAL A 443 10.17 -5.39 2.31
CA VAL A 443 11.37 -6.16 2.64
C VAL A 443 12.21 -6.45 1.39
N ASP A 444 13.52 -6.57 1.58
CA ASP A 444 14.52 -6.79 0.52
C ASP A 444 14.55 -8.24 0.00
N PHE A 445 13.96 -9.19 0.72
CA PHE A 445 13.91 -10.61 0.34
C PHE A 445 12.57 -11.02 -0.28
N GLN A 446 12.59 -12.13 -1.02
CA GLN A 446 11.39 -12.75 -1.60
C GLN A 446 10.93 -13.93 -0.74
N ILE A 447 9.63 -14.23 -0.79
CA ILE A 447 9.07 -15.47 -0.27
C ILE A 447 8.67 -16.36 -1.46
N PRO A 448 9.26 -17.55 -1.63
CA PRO A 448 8.88 -18.49 -2.67
C PRO A 448 7.37 -18.79 -2.72
N VAL A 449 6.83 -18.85 -3.94
CA VAL A 449 5.47 -19.36 -4.16
C VAL A 449 5.39 -20.80 -3.66
N GLY A 450 4.32 -21.11 -2.93
CA GLY A 450 4.11 -22.39 -2.28
C GLY A 450 4.64 -22.49 -0.85
N GLN A 451 5.47 -21.54 -0.40
CA GLN A 451 5.92 -21.50 0.99
C GLN A 451 4.72 -21.32 1.93
N GLN A 452 4.73 -22.07 3.02
CA GLN A 452 3.78 -21.93 4.11
C GLN A 452 4.31 -20.90 5.10
N LEU A 453 3.46 -19.95 5.48
CA LEU A 453 3.74 -18.92 6.47
C LEU A 453 2.76 -19.04 7.62
N LYS A 454 3.21 -18.70 8.82
CA LYS A 454 2.33 -18.54 9.99
C LYS A 454 1.68 -17.15 9.96
N VAL A 455 0.37 -17.14 10.20
CA VAL A 455 -0.42 -15.93 10.41
C VAL A 455 -1.08 -16.01 11.78
N GLN A 456 -1.06 -14.89 12.51
CA GLN A 456 -1.67 -14.78 13.82
C GLN A 456 -2.64 -13.61 13.83
N LYS A 457 -3.90 -13.88 14.18
CA LYS A 457 -4.88 -12.84 14.43
C LYS A 457 -4.60 -12.20 15.78
N ILE A 458 -4.58 -10.88 15.82
CA ILE A 458 -4.50 -10.09 17.05
C ILE A 458 -5.68 -9.13 17.12
N THR A 459 -6.10 -8.82 18.34
CA THR A 459 -7.14 -7.82 18.61
C THR A 459 -6.55 -6.77 19.54
N TRP A 460 -6.38 -5.55 19.04
CA TRP A 460 -5.81 -4.45 19.82
C TRP A 460 -6.71 -4.08 21.00
N LEU A 461 -6.10 -3.99 22.18
CA LEU A 461 -6.70 -3.46 23.41
C LEU A 461 -6.21 -2.03 23.68
N ASN A 462 -4.96 -1.76 23.32
CA ASN A 462 -4.37 -0.44 23.22
C ASN A 462 -3.28 -0.44 22.15
N PHE A 463 -3.55 0.25 21.04
CA PHE A 463 -2.61 0.35 19.92
C PHE A 463 -1.32 1.08 20.31
N ASN A 464 -1.39 2.10 21.16
CA ASN A 464 -0.23 2.95 21.47
C ASN A 464 0.77 2.28 22.44
N THR A 465 0.31 1.36 23.30
CA THR A 465 1.15 0.67 24.28
C THR A 465 1.46 -0.78 23.90
N ASN A 466 1.21 -1.16 22.64
CA ASN A 466 1.38 -2.52 22.15
C ASN A 466 0.60 -3.59 22.96
N GLU A 467 -0.61 -3.26 23.42
CA GLU A 467 -1.47 -4.16 24.19
C GLU A 467 -2.50 -4.81 23.26
N TYR A 468 -2.50 -6.14 23.19
CA TYR A 468 -3.40 -6.89 22.32
C TYR A 468 -3.66 -8.30 22.86
N ASN A 469 -4.81 -8.85 22.48
CA ASN A 469 -5.08 -10.29 22.60
C ASN A 469 -4.56 -11.03 21.38
N VAL A 470 -4.03 -12.23 21.59
CA VAL A 470 -3.52 -13.12 20.55
C VAL A 470 -4.43 -14.32 20.37
N ASP A 471 -4.77 -14.65 19.13
CA ASP A 471 -5.39 -15.93 18.78
C ASP A 471 -4.30 -16.96 18.43
N THR A 472 -4.66 -18.24 18.36
CA THR A 472 -3.76 -19.30 17.91
C THR A 472 -3.30 -19.05 16.46
N PRO A 473 -1.99 -19.10 16.17
CA PRO A 473 -1.49 -18.99 14.81
C PRO A 473 -2.03 -20.08 13.89
N PHE A 474 -2.26 -19.74 12.62
CA PHE A 474 -2.67 -20.66 11.56
C PHE A 474 -1.77 -20.54 10.34
N MET A 475 -1.75 -21.57 9.50
CA MET A 475 -0.92 -21.58 8.29
C MET A 475 -1.65 -20.96 7.10
N VAL A 476 -0.90 -20.21 6.28
CA VAL A 476 -1.32 -19.74 4.96
C VAL A 476 -0.25 -20.11 3.93
N LYS A 477 -0.67 -20.31 2.69
CA LYS A 477 0.23 -20.56 1.55
C LYS A 477 0.45 -19.27 0.77
N VAL A 478 1.69 -19.02 0.36
CA VAL A 478 1.98 -17.95 -0.62
C VAL A 478 1.60 -18.43 -2.01
N THR A 479 0.63 -17.78 -2.64
CA THR A 479 0.12 -18.14 -3.98
C THR A 479 0.77 -17.33 -5.09
N GLN A 480 1.17 -16.09 -4.80
CA GLN A 480 1.92 -15.22 -5.69
C GLN A 480 2.93 -14.40 -4.88
N SER A 481 4.13 -14.20 -5.44
CA SER A 481 5.16 -13.34 -4.87
C SER A 481 5.76 -12.49 -5.97
N ASP A 482 5.67 -11.17 -5.81
CA ASP A 482 6.24 -10.21 -6.75
C ASP A 482 7.04 -9.12 -6.04
N PHE A 483 7.40 -8.06 -6.77
CA PHE A 483 8.17 -6.94 -6.22
C PHE A 483 7.36 -6.11 -5.21
N HIS A 484 6.02 -6.15 -5.28
CA HIS A 484 5.13 -5.26 -4.56
C HIS A 484 4.39 -5.95 -3.41
N SER A 485 4.13 -7.25 -3.51
CA SER A 485 3.33 -7.97 -2.52
C SER A 485 3.56 -9.48 -2.50
N PHE A 486 3.11 -10.10 -1.41
CA PHE A 486 2.94 -11.55 -1.27
C PHE A 486 1.44 -11.84 -1.11
N GLN A 487 0.85 -12.57 -2.06
CA GLN A 487 -0.54 -13.02 -1.95
C GLN A 487 -0.63 -14.30 -1.13
N LEU A 488 -1.67 -14.38 -0.31
CA LEU A 488 -1.86 -15.40 0.72
C LEU A 488 -3.19 -16.11 0.53
N GLU A 489 -3.19 -17.42 0.77
CA GLU A 489 -4.38 -18.24 0.80
C GLU A 489 -4.38 -19.12 2.06
N GLY A 490 -5.49 -19.13 2.81
CA GLY A 490 -5.63 -19.97 3.99
C GLY A 490 -7.02 -19.90 4.62
N LYS A 491 -7.34 -20.91 5.43
CA LYS A 491 -8.68 -21.08 6.04
C LYS A 491 -8.93 -20.19 7.26
N GLY A 492 -7.89 -19.64 7.90
CA GLY A 492 -8.01 -18.78 9.08
C GLY A 492 -8.29 -17.30 8.79
N LEU A 493 -8.28 -16.90 7.51
CA LEU A 493 -8.60 -15.53 7.10
C LEU A 493 -10.12 -15.33 7.02
N PRO A 494 -10.65 -14.15 7.40
CA PRO A 494 -12.09 -13.91 7.51
C PRO A 494 -12.74 -13.95 6.13
N LYS A 495 -13.76 -14.79 5.97
CA LYS A 495 -14.57 -14.87 4.76
C LYS A 495 -16.01 -14.44 5.05
N ARG A 496 -16.60 -13.74 4.09
CA ARG A 496 -18.01 -13.38 4.04
C ARG A 496 -18.81 -14.50 3.37
N GLU A 497 -20.14 -14.41 3.47
CA GLU A 497 -21.08 -15.35 2.83
C GLU A 497 -20.94 -15.40 1.30
N ASP A 498 -20.55 -14.28 0.67
CA ASP A 498 -20.31 -14.19 -0.78
C ASP A 498 -18.95 -14.80 -1.21
N GLY A 499 -18.24 -15.44 -0.28
CA GLY A 499 -16.94 -16.06 -0.52
C GLY A 499 -15.75 -15.08 -0.56
N LYS A 500 -16.00 -13.76 -0.54
CA LYS A 500 -14.95 -12.74 -0.48
C LYS A 500 -14.39 -12.62 0.93
N TYR A 501 -13.21 -12.00 1.05
CA TYR A 501 -12.64 -11.74 2.37
C TYR A 501 -13.36 -10.59 3.08
N GLY A 502 -13.57 -10.77 4.38
CA GLY A 502 -14.29 -9.85 5.27
C GLY A 502 -13.36 -9.01 6.14
N PHE A 503 -12.30 -8.44 5.55
CA PHE A 503 -11.43 -7.54 6.29
C PHE A 503 -12.12 -6.21 6.57
N GLU A 504 -11.92 -5.71 7.78
CA GLU A 504 -12.46 -4.43 8.26
C GLU A 504 -11.30 -3.46 8.53
N PRO A 505 -10.91 -2.59 7.59
CA PRO A 505 -9.78 -1.67 7.74
C PRO A 505 -9.89 -0.69 8.90
N LEU A 506 -11.12 -0.43 9.36
CA LEU A 506 -11.42 0.41 10.51
C LEU A 506 -11.44 -0.37 11.82
N GLY A 507 -11.46 -1.71 11.79
CA GLY A 507 -11.54 -2.53 12.98
C GLY A 507 -10.25 -2.55 13.78
N ASN A 508 -10.34 -2.97 15.04
CA ASN A 508 -9.19 -3.17 15.92
C ASN A 508 -8.52 -4.56 15.74
N VAL A 509 -8.88 -5.30 14.70
CA VAL A 509 -8.32 -6.63 14.40
C VAL A 509 -7.25 -6.50 13.33
N ALA A 510 -6.12 -7.15 13.55
CA ALA A 510 -5.04 -7.24 12.57
C ALA A 510 -4.57 -8.69 12.42
N TYR A 511 -3.97 -9.01 11.27
CA TYR A 511 -3.45 -10.35 10.98
C TYR A 511 -1.95 -10.24 10.76
N ARG A 512 -1.17 -10.59 11.79
CA ARG A 512 0.29 -10.65 11.73
C ARG A 512 0.72 -11.81 10.86
N VAL A 513 1.57 -11.55 9.88
CA VAL A 513 2.18 -12.54 9.00
C VAL A 513 3.66 -12.57 9.33
N PHE A 514 4.14 -13.75 9.71
CA PHE A 514 5.56 -13.96 10.01
C PHE A 514 6.28 -14.31 8.71
N LEU A 515 6.98 -13.34 8.14
CA LEU A 515 7.78 -13.54 6.94
C LEU A 515 9.08 -14.25 7.33
N GLU A 516 9.05 -15.56 7.19
CA GLU A 516 10.19 -16.43 7.47
C GLU A 516 11.24 -16.30 6.38
N ARG A 517 12.36 -15.64 6.71
CA ARG A 517 13.51 -15.55 5.83
C ARG A 517 14.20 -16.91 5.74
N ALA A 518 14.18 -17.51 4.55
CA ALA A 518 14.93 -18.73 4.31
C ALA A 518 16.41 -18.51 4.64
N PRO A 519 17.08 -19.44 5.35
CA PRO A 519 18.51 -19.35 5.55
C PRO A 519 19.20 -19.28 4.18
N GLN A 520 20.10 -18.31 3.99
CA GLN A 520 20.80 -18.01 2.72
C GLN A 520 21.74 -19.14 2.22
N ALA A 521 21.46 -20.40 2.55
CA ALA A 521 22.04 -21.53 1.83
C ALA A 521 21.30 -21.67 0.49
N GLY A 522 21.60 -20.76 -0.44
CA GLY A 522 21.13 -20.86 -1.81
C GLY A 522 21.52 -22.21 -2.41
N ASP A 523 20.81 -22.68 -3.42
CA ASP A 523 21.10 -23.97 -4.06
C ASP A 523 22.55 -24.06 -4.56
N ALA A 524 23.13 -22.91 -4.94
CA ALA A 524 24.56 -22.78 -5.21
C ALA A 524 25.43 -23.13 -3.99
N TYR A 525 25.15 -22.60 -2.79
CA TYR A 525 25.90 -22.95 -1.57
C TYR A 525 25.77 -24.45 -1.25
N LYS A 526 24.55 -25.02 -1.32
CA LYS A 526 24.34 -26.46 -1.10
C LYS A 526 25.10 -27.31 -2.12
N LEU A 527 25.13 -26.89 -3.39
CA LEU A 527 25.87 -27.55 -4.45
C LEU A 527 27.38 -27.45 -4.22
N THR A 528 27.90 -26.26 -3.91
CA THR A 528 29.32 -26.05 -3.60
C THR A 528 29.75 -26.84 -2.37
N THR A 529 28.92 -26.91 -1.32
CA THR A 529 29.20 -27.73 -0.14
C THR A 529 29.24 -29.22 -0.49
N LYS A 530 28.29 -29.72 -1.30
CA LYS A 530 28.32 -31.12 -1.77
C LYS A 530 29.56 -31.42 -2.60
N VAL A 531 29.95 -30.50 -3.49
CA VAL A 531 31.17 -30.63 -4.30
C VAL A 531 32.42 -30.63 -3.40
N LEU A 532 32.49 -29.73 -2.41
CA LEU A 532 33.60 -29.67 -1.46
C LEU A 532 33.73 -30.98 -0.66
N ILE A 533 32.61 -31.49 -0.13
CA ILE A 533 32.58 -32.77 0.59
C ILE A 533 33.05 -33.91 -0.31
N GLY A 534 32.59 -33.94 -1.56
CA GLY A 534 33.05 -34.92 -2.56
C GLY A 534 34.55 -34.85 -2.82
N LEU A 535 35.11 -33.65 -2.96
CA LEU A 535 36.55 -33.43 -3.15
C LEU A 535 37.37 -33.85 -1.93
N PHE A 536 36.90 -33.56 -0.71
CA PHE A 536 37.55 -34.01 0.52
C PHE A 536 37.50 -35.53 0.67
N GLY A 537 36.39 -36.18 0.30
CA GLY A 537 36.28 -37.64 0.27
C GLY A 537 37.26 -38.28 -0.71
N LEU A 538 37.41 -37.69 -1.90
CA LEU A 538 38.40 -38.12 -2.91
C LEU A 538 39.84 -37.92 -2.42
N ALA A 539 40.15 -36.77 -1.82
CA ALA A 539 41.49 -36.51 -1.27
C ALA A 539 41.84 -37.49 -0.15
N ALA A 540 40.88 -37.82 0.73
CA ALA A 540 41.06 -38.82 1.77
C ALA A 540 41.33 -40.21 1.19
N LEU A 541 40.60 -40.60 0.12
CA LEU A 541 40.81 -41.85 -0.61
C LEU A 541 42.22 -41.92 -1.23
N PHE A 542 42.67 -40.85 -1.89
CA PHE A 542 44.02 -40.79 -2.47
C PHE A 542 45.11 -40.86 -1.40
N ALA A 543 44.95 -40.15 -0.28
CA ALA A 543 45.89 -40.25 0.84
C ALA A 543 45.94 -41.66 1.45
N LEU A 544 44.79 -42.35 1.53
CA LEU A 544 44.72 -43.74 2.02
C LEU A 544 45.41 -44.72 1.05
N VAL A 545 45.19 -44.53 -0.26
CA VAL A 545 45.86 -45.31 -1.30
C VAL A 545 47.38 -45.08 -1.25
N GLU A 546 47.83 -43.85 -1.04
CA GLU A 546 49.26 -43.50 -0.95
C GLU A 546 49.93 -44.08 0.32
N VAL A 547 49.20 -44.13 1.44
CA VAL A 547 49.66 -44.80 2.67
C VAL A 547 49.72 -46.32 2.52
N VAL A 548 48.76 -46.92 1.81
CA VAL A 548 48.71 -48.38 1.55
C VAL A 548 49.74 -48.82 0.50
N ILE A 549 50.09 -47.95 -0.45
CA ILE A 549 51.04 -48.24 -1.55
C ILE A 549 52.48 -47.82 -1.21
N ARG A 550 52.79 -47.39 0.03
CA ARG A 550 54.19 -47.14 0.41
C ARG A 550 55.05 -48.40 0.17
N PRO A 551 56.05 -48.36 -0.72
CA PRO A 551 57.02 -49.43 -0.84
C PRO A 551 57.77 -49.52 0.49
N LYS A 552 57.90 -50.74 1.04
CA LYS A 552 58.81 -50.98 2.17
C LYS A 552 60.19 -50.45 1.79
N THR A 553 60.70 -49.51 2.58
CA THR A 553 62.08 -49.03 2.51
C THR A 553 63.01 -50.25 2.52
N PRO A 554 63.97 -50.40 1.58
CA PRO A 554 64.90 -51.52 1.63
C PRO A 554 65.82 -51.36 2.84
N ASP A 555 65.89 -52.40 3.67
CA ASP A 555 66.88 -52.52 4.75
C ASP A 555 68.29 -52.51 4.15
N LEU A 556 68.99 -51.38 4.29
CA LEU A 556 70.43 -51.28 4.03
C LEU A 556 71.22 -51.59 5.31
N LEU A 557 71.09 -52.80 5.85
CA LEU A 557 72.06 -53.35 6.81
C LEU A 557 72.10 -54.87 6.74
N LYS A 558 73.22 -55.41 6.22
CA LYS A 558 73.73 -56.81 6.11
C LYS A 558 74.05 -57.08 4.63
N GLU A 559 75.27 -57.37 4.19
CA GLU A 559 76.46 -57.99 4.76
C GLU A 559 77.69 -57.48 4.00
N LYS A 560 78.83 -57.30 4.69
CA LYS A 560 80.12 -57.77 4.19
C LYS A 560 81.06 -57.98 5.37
N SER A 561 81.39 -59.25 5.55
CA SER A 561 82.73 -59.75 5.89
C SER A 561 83.83 -59.00 5.16
#